data_AF-J9E1T6-F1
#
_entry.id   AF-J9E1T6-F1
#
_cell.length_a   1.000
_cell.length_b   1.000
_cell.length_c   1.000
_cell.angle_alpha   90.00
_cell.angle_beta   90.00
_cell.angle_gamma   90.00
#
_symmetry.space_group_name_H-M   'P 1'
#
loop_
_entity.id
_entity.type
_entity.pdbx_description
1 polymer ?
#
loop_
_entity_poly.entity_id
_entity_poly.type
_entity_poly.pdbx_seq_one_letter_code
_entity_poly.pdbx_strand_id
1 'polypeptide(L)' 'MKNCNNFFIELVLNQEQEEYKQEGIEWQQINFFNNKEICDLVEIPRTGILAILDEACYTIGPMNDKVVN' A
#
# COMPACT_ATOMS: atom_id res chain seq x y z
N MET A 1 3.50 3.11 8.54
CA MET A 1 3.13 2.18 7.46
C MET A 1 3.84 2.49 6.14
N LYS A 2 4.83 3.39 6.15
CA LYS A 2 5.54 3.86 4.96
C LYS A 2 6.76 2.96 4.74
N ASN A 3 6.96 2.52 3.50
CA ASN A 3 8.23 2.00 2.94
C ASN A 3 8.74 0.60 3.32
N CYS A 4 8.13 -0.16 4.24
CA CYS A 4 8.65 -1.51 4.53
C CYS A 4 8.51 -2.50 3.37
N ASN A 5 7.47 -2.38 2.52
CA ASN A 5 7.19 -3.44 1.55
C ASN A 5 8.26 -3.56 0.46
N ASN A 6 8.70 -2.45 -0.14
CA ASN A 6 9.64 -2.52 -1.27
C ASN A 6 11.06 -2.89 -0.82
N PHE A 7 11.52 -2.32 0.29
CA PHE A 7 12.83 -2.66 0.85
C PHE A 7 12.88 -4.11 1.34
N PHE A 8 11.79 -4.60 1.94
CA PHE A 8 11.70 -5.99 2.39
C PHE A 8 11.65 -6.96 1.21
N ILE A 9 10.85 -6.68 0.18
CA ILE A 9 10.77 -7.52 -1.03
C ILE A 9 12.14 -7.57 -1.73
N GLU A 10 12.82 -6.44 -1.88
CA GLU A 10 14.16 -6.41 -2.50
C GLU A 10 15.18 -7.19 -1.66
N LEU A 11 15.16 -7.03 -0.35
CA LEU A 11 16.08 -7.73 0.56
C LEU A 11 15.83 -9.24 0.56
N VAL A 12 14.57 -9.69 0.61
CA VAL A 12 14.20 -11.11 0.54
C VAL A 12 14.57 -11.69 -0.82
N LEU A 13 14.28 -11.01 -1.93
CA LEU A 13 14.63 -11.51 -3.26
C LEU A 13 16.14 -11.63 -3.46
N ASN A 14 16.93 -10.70 -2.93
CA ASN A 14 18.38 -10.78 -2.98
C ASN A 14 18.90 -11.97 -2.18
N GLN A 15 18.37 -12.18 -0.96
CA GLN A 15 18.74 -13.32 -0.11
C GLN A 15 18.43 -14.66 -0.79
N GLU A 16 17.20 -14.84 -1.29
CA GLU A 16 16.79 -16.05 -2.00
C GLU A 16 17.66 -16.27 -3.25
N GLN A 17 17.98 -15.21 -4.00
CA GLN A 17 18.82 -15.35 -5.19
C GLN A 17 20.25 -15.77 -4.86
N GLU A 18 20.79 -15.43 -3.68
CA GLU A 18 22.07 -15.94 -3.21
C GLU A 18 21.98 -17.43 -2.81
N GLU A 19 20.90 -17.84 -2.14
CA GLU A 19 20.69 -19.24 -1.75
C GLU A 19 20.54 -20.17 -2.96
N TYR A 20 19.73 -19.79 -3.96
CA TYR A 20 19.59 -20.56 -5.20
C TYR A 20 20.91 -20.69 -5.97
N LYS A 21 21.76 -19.64 -5.95
CA LYS A 21 23.11 -19.70 -6.54
C LYS A 21 24.01 -20.68 -5.79
N GLN A 22 23.93 -20.71 -4.46
CA GLN A 22 24.71 -21.65 -3.64
C GLN A 22 24.28 -23.10 -3.87
N GLU A 23 22.99 -23.34 -4.09
CA GLU A 23 22.43 -24.67 -4.36
C GLU A 23 22.60 -25.11 -5.84
N GLY A 24 23.06 -24.22 -6.72
CA GLY A 24 23.26 -24.52 -8.14
C GLY A 24 21.94 -24.63 -8.94
N ILE A 25 20.86 -24.02 -8.43
CA ILE A 25 19.53 -24.03 -9.04
C ILE A 25 19.39 -22.79 -9.92
N GLU A 26 18.91 -22.94 -11.15
CA GLU A 26 18.63 -21.79 -12.02
C GLU A 26 17.48 -20.94 -11.42
N TRP A 27 17.81 -19.71 -11.04
CA TRP A 27 16.83 -18.72 -10.60
C TRP A 27 16.08 -18.15 -11.81
N GLN A 28 14.77 -18.38 -11.87
CA GLN A 28 13.91 -17.67 -12.81
C GLN A 28 13.45 -16.35 -12.20
N GLN A 29 13.79 -15.25 -12.87
CA GLN A 29 13.41 -13.92 -12.40
C GLN A 29 11.89 -13.72 -12.52
N ILE A 30 11.22 -13.71 -11.37
CA ILE A 30 9.79 -13.40 -11.29
C ILE A 30 9.66 -11.88 -11.20
N ASN A 31 8.99 -11.29 -12.19
CA ASN A 31 8.70 -9.86 -12.16
C ASN A 31 7.52 -9.60 -11.21
N PHE A 32 7.78 -8.86 -10.13
CA PHE A 32 6.74 -8.41 -9.22
C PHE A 32 6.14 -7.08 -9.73
N PHE A 33 4.82 -6.99 -9.72
CA PHE A 33 4.13 -5.73 -10.03
C PHE A 33 4.31 -4.74 -8.88
N ASN A 34 4.88 -3.57 -9.19
CA ASN A 34 5.16 -2.54 -8.20
C ASN A 34 3.89 -1.74 -7.88
N ASN A 35 3.23 -2.07 -6.76
CA ASN A 35 2.04 -1.35 -6.27
C ASN A 35 2.36 0.06 -5.74
N LYS A 36 3.60 0.56 -5.84
CA LYS A 36 4.01 1.86 -5.33
C LYS A 36 3.14 3.00 -5.86
N GLU A 37 2.79 2.99 -7.15
CA GLU A 37 1.93 4.03 -7.71
C GLU A 37 0.55 4.03 -7.04
N ILE A 38 0.00 2.84 -6.74
CA ILE A 38 -1.29 2.69 -6.06
C ILE A 38 -1.17 3.14 -4.60
N CYS A 39 -0.11 2.75 -3.90
CA CYS A 39 0.15 3.19 -2.52
C CYS A 39 0.33 4.71 -2.45
N ASP A 40 1.07 5.30 -3.39
CA ASP A 40 1.30 6.73 -3.47
C ASP A 40 -0.04 7.47 -3.70
N LEU A 41 -0.94 6.96 -4.56
CA LEU A 41 -2.28 7.51 -4.81
C LEU A 41 -3.20 7.44 -3.58
N VAL A 42 -3.14 6.35 -2.80
CA VAL A 42 -3.95 6.17 -1.59
C VAL A 42 -3.51 7.13 -0.48
N GLU A 43 -2.21 7.39 -0.36
CA GLU A 43 -1.59 8.14 0.74
C GLU A 43 -1.33 9.62 0.45
N ILE A 44 -1.70 10.17 -0.73
CA ILE A 44 -1.45 11.58 -1.04
C ILE A 44 -2.04 12.47 0.07
N PRO A 45 -1.23 13.33 0.71
CA PRO A 45 -1.74 14.23 1.74
C PRO A 45 -2.85 15.13 1.17
N ARG A 46 -3.98 15.22 1.89
CA ARG A 46 -5.17 16.05 1.57
C ARG A 46 -5.96 15.70 0.29
N THR A 47 -5.41 14.90 -0.61
CA THR A 47 -6.07 14.56 -1.90
C THR A 47 -6.06 13.08 -2.22
N GLY A 48 -5.40 12.28 -1.38
CA GLY A 48 -5.41 10.83 -1.49
C GLY A 48 -6.76 10.26 -1.07
N ILE A 49 -7.00 9.01 -1.47
CA ILE A 49 -8.25 8.31 -1.20
C ILE A 49 -8.58 8.32 0.31
N LEU A 50 -7.57 8.14 1.17
CA LEU A 50 -7.77 8.18 2.62
C LEU A 50 -8.15 9.58 3.13
N ALA A 51 -7.56 10.64 2.57
CA ALA A 51 -7.88 12.01 2.96
C ALA A 51 -9.31 12.40 2.53
N ILE A 52 -9.73 11.99 1.33
CA ILE A 52 -11.08 12.23 0.82
C ILE A 52 -12.12 11.46 1.66
N LEU A 53 -11.81 10.22 2.04
CA LEU A 53 -12.68 9.42 2.91
C LEU A 53 -12.79 10.02 4.32
N ASP A 54 -11.71 10.57 4.87
CA ASP A 54 -11.70 11.23 6.18
C ASP A 54 -12.53 12.53 6.14
N GLU A 55 -12.36 13.35 5.09
CA GLU A 55 -13.19 14.53 4.86
C GLU A 55 -14.67 14.17 4.68
N ALA A 56 -15.00 13.12 3.94
CA ALA A 56 -16.38 12.65 3.77
C ALA A 56 -17.02 12.21 5.10
N CYS A 57 -16.25 11.55 5.98
CA CYS A 57 -16.69 11.21 7.34
C CYS A 57 -16.86 12.44 8.23
N TYR A 58 -16.02 13.45 8.06
CA TYR A 58 -16.09 14.70 8.83
C TYR A 58 -17.22 15.63 8.37
N THR A 59 -17.60 15.54 7.09
CA THR A 59 -18.64 16.39 6.47
C THR A 59 -20.07 15.91 6.77
N ILE A 60 -20.23 14.92 7.65
CA ILE A 60 -21.54 14.57 8.20
C ILE A 60 -21.94 15.70 9.16
N GLY A 61 -22.61 16.72 8.59
CA GLY A 61 -23.26 17.78 9.35
C GLY A 61 -24.22 17.21 10.40
N PRO A 62 -24.64 18.04 11.38
CA PRO A 62 -25.48 17.55 12.48
C PRO A 62 -26.68 16.81 11.89
N MET A 63 -26.80 15.52 12.23
CA MET A 63 -27.97 14.71 11.94
C MET A 63 -29.17 15.40 12.57
N ASN A 64 -29.83 16.26 11.80
CA ASN A 64 -31.08 16.87 12.19
C ASN A 64 -32.17 15.86 11.86
N ASP A 65 -32.11 14.70 12.54
CA ASP A 65 -33.26 13.82 12.68
C ASP A 65 -34.27 14.59 13.52
N LYS A 66 -35.02 15.48 12.85
CA LYS A 66 -36.29 15.93 13.37
C LYS A 66 -37.16 14.69 13.43
N VAL A 67 -37.15 14.03 14.58
CA VAL A 67 -38.22 13.15 14.99
C VAL A 67 -39.46 14.04 14.97
N VAL A 68 -40.22 13.92 13.87
CA VAL A 68 -41.51 14.57 13.73
C VAL A 68 -42.39 13.87 14.76
N ASN A 69 -42.64 14.56 15.88
CA ASN A 69 -43.66 14.17 16.85
C ASN A 69 -45.05 14.20 16.20
#